data_AF-A0A7W6DE86-F1
#
_entry.id   AF-A0A7W6DE86-F1
#
_cell.length_a   1.000
_cell.length_b   1.000
_cell.length_c   1.000
_cell.angle_alpha   90.00
_cell.angle_beta   90.00
_cell.angle_gamma   90.00
#
_symmetry.space_group_name_H-M   'P 1'
#
loop_
_entity.id
_entity.type
_entity.pdbx_description
1 polymer ?
#
loop_
_entity_poly.entity_id
_entity_poly.type
_entity_poly.pdbx_seq_one_letter_code
_entity_poly.pdbx_strand_id
1 'polypeptide(L)' 'MTRKRELSSPTPAETFVPAVSFTGYPDGKTPVQFIAGVESAPVSAEFAQLMREKGLVSTPEGDL' A
#
# COMPACT_ATOMS: atom_id res chain seq x y z
N MET A 1 19.52 -3.58 -38.23
CA MET A 1 18.22 -3.01 -37.80
C MET A 1 18.13 -3.14 -36.29
N THR A 2 18.42 -2.07 -35.56
CA THR A 2 18.40 -2.06 -34.09
C THR A 2 17.00 -1.67 -33.64
N ARG A 3 16.21 -2.63 -33.14
CA ARG A 3 14.92 -2.32 -32.50
C ARG A 3 15.21 -1.55 -31.22
N LYS A 4 15.01 -0.23 -31.25
CA LYS A 4 14.87 0.58 -30.03
C LYS A 4 13.69 -0.02 -29.26
N ARG A 5 13.91 -0.49 -28.03
CA ARG A 5 12.80 -0.79 -27.12
C ARG A 5 12.11 0.54 -26.88
N GLU A 6 10.92 0.69 -27.43
CA GLU A 6 10.03 1.77 -27.05
C GLU A 6 9.71 1.55 -25.57
N LEU A 7 10.26 2.42 -24.71
CA LEU A 7 9.86 2.49 -23.32
C LEU A 7 8.42 3.00 -23.35
N SER A 8 7.45 2.11 -23.11
CA SER A 8 6.07 2.54 -22.88
C SER A 8 6.09 3.59 -21.77
N SER A 9 5.44 4.73 -22.00
CA SER A 9 5.20 5.79 -21.02
C SER A 9 5.01 5.24 -19.61
N PRO A 10 5.63 5.82 -18.56
CA PRO A 10 5.55 5.27 -17.22
C PRO A 10 4.08 5.20 -16.82
N THR A 11 3.56 3.99 -16.66
CA THR A 11 2.31 3.78 -15.93
C THR A 11 2.52 4.44 -14.57
N PRO A 12 1.62 5.32 -14.10
CA PRO A 12 1.79 5.93 -12.79
C PRO A 12 1.94 4.82 -11.75
N ALA A 13 3.15 4.75 -11.19
CA ALA A 13 3.53 3.75 -10.23
C ALA A 13 3.25 4.32 -8.83
N GLU A 14 2.40 3.64 -8.08
CA GLU A 14 1.97 4.07 -6.75
C GLU A 14 2.60 3.16 -5.69
N THR A 15 3.07 3.75 -4.60
CA THR A 15 3.42 3.04 -3.38
C THR A 15 2.31 3.22 -2.37
N PHE A 16 2.09 2.22 -1.54
CA PHE A 16 1.11 2.30 -0.45
C PHE A 16 1.60 1.56 0.78
N VAL A 17 1.08 1.93 1.96
CA VAL A 17 1.37 1.20 3.20
C VAL A 17 0.17 0.28 3.49
N PRO A 18 0.31 -1.04 3.30
CA PRO A 18 -0.70 -1.98 3.77
C PRO A 18 -0.74 -1.91 5.29
N ALA A 19 -1.90 -1.57 5.85
CA ALA A 19 -2.07 -1.44 7.29
C ALA A 19 -2.76 -2.71 7.81
N VAL A 20 -2.00 -3.58 8.49
CA VAL A 20 -2.59 -4.57 9.37
C VAL A 20 -2.61 -3.98 10.77
N SER A 21 -3.82 -3.71 11.27
CA SER A 21 -4.02 -3.28 12.64
C SER A 21 -4.52 -4.45 13.49
N PHE A 22 -3.96 -4.60 14.69
CA PHE A 22 -4.43 -5.59 15.66
C PHE A 22 -4.22 -5.10 17.08
N THR A 23 -5.07 -5.55 18.00
CA THR A 23 -4.90 -5.29 19.43
C THR A 23 -4.06 -6.42 20.04
N GLY A 24 -2.94 -6.06 20.65
CA GLY A 24 -2.07 -6.99 21.37
C GLY A 24 -1.93 -6.64 22.84
N TYR A 25 -1.33 -7.56 23.62
CA TYR A 25 -1.10 -7.40 25.05
C TYR A 25 0.38 -7.67 25.35
N PRO A 26 1.29 -6.71 25.11
CA PRO A 26 2.73 -6.93 25.25
C PRO A 26 3.15 -7.23 26.69
N ASP A 27 2.41 -6.71 27.68
CA ASP A 27 2.59 -6.96 29.11
C ASP A 27 1.59 -8.01 29.67
N GLY A 28 0.79 -8.63 28.79
CA GLY A 28 -0.25 -9.59 29.14
C GLY A 28 -1.51 -9.00 29.81
N LYS A 29 -1.64 -7.67 29.93
CA LYS A 29 -2.77 -7.02 30.63
C LYS A 29 -3.32 -5.80 29.90
N THR A 30 -2.45 -4.94 29.41
CA THR A 30 -2.80 -3.65 28.81
C THR A 30 -3.00 -3.84 27.31
N PRO A 31 -4.20 -3.56 26.77
CA PRO A 31 -4.42 -3.61 25.32
C PRO A 31 -3.67 -2.46 24.65
N VAL A 32 -2.86 -2.78 23.65
CA VAL A 32 -2.13 -1.82 22.82
C VAL A 32 -2.54 -2.02 21.37
N GLN A 33 -2.86 -0.93 20.68
CA GLN A 33 -3.14 -0.96 19.25
C GLN A 33 -1.81 -1.00 18.48
N PHE A 34 -1.57 -2.09 17.77
CA PHE A 34 -0.44 -2.23 16.85
C PHE A 34 -0.89 -1.88 15.44
N ILE A 35 -0.02 -1.18 14.72
CA ILE A 35 -0.14 -0.91 13.29
C ILE A 35 1.15 -1.44 12.67
N ALA A 36 1.04 -2.52 11.89
CA ALA A 36 2.15 -3.09 11.15
C ALA A 36 1.90 -2.87 9.66
N GLY A 37 2.85 -2.22 9.01
CA GLY A 37 2.84 -1.99 7.57
C GLY A 37 4.22 -1.65 7.06
N VAL A 38 4.60 -2.19 5.91
CA VAL A 38 5.83 -1.86 5.19
C VAL A 38 5.41 -1.31 3.84
N GLU A 39 5.99 -0.20 3.41
CA GLU A 39 5.73 0.38 2.09
C GLU A 39 5.82 -0.70 1.00
N SER A 40 4.79 -0.74 0.14
CA SER A 40 4.80 -1.60 -1.03
C SER A 40 5.91 -1.16 -1.98
N ALA A 41 6.44 -2.11 -2.76
CA ALA A 41 7.11 -1.74 -3.99
C ALA A 41 6.16 -0.90 -4.88
N PRO A 42 6.67 -0.05 -5.79
CA PRO A 42 5.82 0.68 -6.73
C PRO A 42 4.99 -0.31 -7.56
N VAL A 43 3.68 -0.17 -7.49
CA VAL A 43 2.70 -0.98 -8.23
C VAL A 43 1.97 -0.14 -9.27
N SER A 44 1.25 -0.75 -10.19
CA SER A 44 0.35 0.00 -11.07
C SER A 44 -0.80 0.65 -10.28
N ALA A 45 -1.28 1.79 -10.77
CA ALA A 45 -2.45 2.46 -10.21
C ALA A 45 -3.69 1.55 -10.12
N GLU A 46 -3.92 0.69 -11.13
CA GLU A 46 -5.04 -0.28 -11.13
C GLU A 46 -4.92 -1.28 -9.96
N PHE A 47 -3.71 -1.76 -9.68
CA PHE A 47 -3.48 -2.69 -8.57
C PHE A 47 -3.64 -1.98 -7.22
N ALA A 48 -3.12 -0.76 -7.09
CA ALA A 48 -3.31 0.06 -5.89
C ALA A 48 -4.80 0.33 -5.62
N GLN A 49 -5.58 0.61 -6.67
CA GLN A 49 -7.03 0.81 -6.57
C GLN A 49 -7.75 -0.46 -6.11
N LEU A 50 -7.43 -1.62 -6.70
CA LEU A 50 -7.98 -2.91 -6.25
C LEU A 50 -7.67 -3.19 -4.77
N MET A 51 -6.45 -2.90 -4.32
CA MET A 51 -6.05 -3.11 -2.92
C MET A 51 -6.83 -2.20 -1.95
N ARG A 52 -7.13 -0.96 -2.35
CA ARG A 52 -7.99 -0.02 -1.60
C ARG A 52 -9.45 -0.50 -1.57
N GLU A 53 -10.00 -0.95 -2.70
CA GLU A 53 -11.34 -1.52 -2.77
C GLU A 53 -11.51 -2.76 -1.88
N LYS A 54 -10.44 -3.54 -1.71
CA LYS A 54 -10.40 -4.70 -0.81
C LYS A 54 -10.17 -4.33 0.65
N GLY A 55 -9.97 -3.05 0.98
CA GLY A 55 -9.69 -2.58 2.33
C GLY A 55 -8.36 -3.06 2.90
N LEU A 56 -7.43 -3.50 2.03
CA LEU A 56 -6.11 -4.02 2.43
C LEU A 56 -5.07 -2.89 2.62
N VAL A 57 -5.44 -1.69 2.20
CA VAL A 57 -4.60 -0.51 2.13
C VAL A 57 -5.46 0.70 2.45
N SER A 58 -4.96 1.59 3.30
CA SER A 58 -5.65 2.85 3.58
C SER A 58 -5.78 3.67 2.30
N THR A 59 -6.96 4.21 2.04
CA THR A 59 -7.08 5.32 1.09
C THR A 59 -6.21 6.46 1.61
N PRO A 60 -5.37 7.09 0.78
CA PRO A 60 -4.75 8.34 1.18
C PRO A 60 -5.90 9.32 1.47
N GLU A 61 -6.17 9.55 2.74
CA GLU A 61 -7.09 10.59 3.18
C GLU A 61 -6.50 11.90 2.67
N GLY A 62 -7.14 12.47 1.64
CA GLY A 62 -7.06 13.90 1.44
C GLY A 62 -7.83 14.55 2.58
N ASP A 63 -7.14 15.43 3.31
CA ASP A 63 -7.71 16.53 4.09
C ASP A 63 -9.13 16.92 3.63
N LEU A 64 -10.10 16.76 4.54
CA LEU A 64 -11.30 17.58 4.62
C LEU A 64 -11.55 17.98 6.07
#